data_AF-A0A0P6X0V5-F1
#
_entry.id   AF-A0A0P6X0V5-F1
#
_cell.length_a   1.000
_cell.length_b   1.000
_cell.length_c   1.000
_cell.angle_alpha   90.00
_cell.angle_beta   90.00
_cell.angle_gamma   90.00
#
_symmetry.space_group_name_H-M   'P 1'
#
loop_
_entity.id
_entity.type
_entity.pdbx_description
1 polymer ?
#
loop_
_entity_poly.entity_id
_entity_poly.type
_entity_poly.pdbx_seq_one_letter_code
_entity_poly.pdbx_strand_id
1 'polypeptide(L)' 'MVSRIIVAATSLLMVSACSSAAERAERRFEIAEKNGIDPRDACRAAGEAKQEWLNQGNEREYQRWMIVEYNACSKLR' A
#
# COMPACT_ATOMS: atom_id res chain seq x y z
N MET A 1 -28.96 -32.29 33.53
CA MET A 1 -29.62 -30.95 33.53
C MET A 1 -28.74 -30.08 34.43
N VAL A 2 -27.97 -29.07 33.99
CA VAL A 2 -28.31 -27.90 33.16
C VAL A 2 -27.06 -27.41 32.38
N SER A 3 -27.32 -26.99 31.14
CA SER A 3 -26.62 -26.09 30.22
C SER A 3 -25.36 -25.34 30.70
N ARG A 4 -24.22 -25.40 29.98
CA ARG A 4 -23.81 -24.52 28.86
C ARG A 4 -23.98 -23.02 29.14
N ILE A 5 -22.87 -22.32 29.42
CA ILE A 5 -22.67 -20.90 29.05
C ILE A 5 -21.23 -20.74 28.54
N ILE A 6 -21.10 -20.79 27.22
CA ILE A 6 -19.96 -20.31 26.44
C ILE A 6 -20.21 -18.81 26.22
N VAL A 7 -19.56 -17.94 26.99
CA VAL A 7 -19.51 -16.48 26.79
C VAL A 7 -18.18 -16.05 27.42
N ALA A 8 -17.13 -15.68 26.69
CA ALA A 8 -17.10 -14.52 25.83
C ALA A 8 -16.27 -14.81 24.57
N ALA A 9 -17.00 -14.88 23.45
CA ALA A 9 -16.48 -14.46 22.17
C ALA A 9 -16.11 -12.96 22.25
N THR A 10 -15.34 -12.52 21.26
CA THR A 10 -15.13 -11.10 20.90
C THR A 10 -14.10 -10.29 21.69
N SER A 11 -12.89 -10.83 21.85
CA SER A 11 -11.70 -9.99 21.54
C SER A 11 -11.58 -9.89 20.02
N LEU A 12 -12.55 -9.18 19.43
CA LEU A 12 -12.61 -8.94 18.00
C LEU A 12 -11.44 -8.03 17.65
N LEU A 13 -10.46 -8.62 16.98
CA LEU A 13 -9.30 -8.04 16.32
C LEU A 13 -9.62 -6.68 15.68
N MET A 14 -9.48 -5.59 16.45
CA MET A 14 -9.37 -4.25 15.89
C MET A 14 -7.91 -4.01 15.53
N VAL A 15 -7.41 -4.73 14.53
CA VAL A 15 -6.35 -4.17 13.70
C VAL A 15 -7.06 -3.23 12.74
N SER A 16 -7.30 -2.01 13.21
CA SER A 16 -7.61 -0.89 12.33
C SER A 16 -6.39 -0.68 11.43
N ALA A 17 -6.32 -1.46 10.35
CA ALA A 17 -5.40 -1.21 9.26
C ALA A 17 -5.87 0.04 8.51
N CYS A 18 -5.80 1.19 9.17
CA CYS A 18 -5.86 2.50 8.54
C CYS A 18 -4.51 2.75 7.85
N SER A 19 -4.15 1.88 6.91
CA SER A 19 -3.02 2.14 6.02
C SER A 19 -3.30 3.44 5.29
N SER A 20 -2.34 4.35 5.26
CA SER A 20 -2.50 5.64 4.60
C SER A 20 -2.81 5.44 3.11
N ALA A 21 -3.34 6.47 2.44
CA ALA A 21 -3.53 6.40 0.99
C ALA A 21 -2.21 6.08 0.27
N ALA A 22 -1.10 6.62 0.79
CA ALA A 22 0.24 6.31 0.29
C ALA A 22 0.60 4.84 0.46
N GLU A 23 0.49 4.27 1.67
CA GLU A 23 0.81 2.85 1.92
C GLU A 23 -0.02 1.89 1.06
N ARG A 24 -1.28 2.25 0.76
CA ARG A 24 -2.12 1.48 -0.18
C ARG A 24 -1.60 1.56 -1.60
N ALA A 25 -1.13 2.72 -2.04
CA ALA A 25 -0.51 2.88 -3.35
C ALA A 25 0.83 2.13 -3.42
N GLU A 26 1.62 2.11 -2.35
CA GLU A 26 2.85 1.30 -2.26
C GLU A 26 2.55 -0.20 -2.47
N ARG A 27 1.54 -0.74 -1.78
CA ARG A 27 1.13 -2.14 -1.98
C ARG A 27 0.69 -2.43 -3.41
N ARG A 28 0.00 -1.50 -4.07
CA ARG A 28 -0.38 -1.68 -5.48
C ARG A 28 0.86 -1.75 -6.36
N PHE A 29 1.86 -0.92 -6.09
CA PHE A 29 3.15 -0.97 -6.77
C PHE A 29 3.83 -2.33 -6.56
N GLU A 30 3.93 -2.82 -5.32
CA GLU A 30 4.53 -4.14 -5.03
C GLU A 30 3.82 -5.29 -5.75
N ILE A 31 2.48 -5.26 -5.79
CA ILE A 31 1.68 -6.25 -6.50
C ILE A 31 1.91 -6.15 -8.01
N ALA A 32 1.93 -4.94 -8.57
CA ALA A 32 2.17 -4.71 -10.00
C ALA A 32 3.57 -5.18 -10.40
N GLU A 33 4.59 -4.87 -9.59
CA GLU A 33 5.98 -5.29 -9.85
C GLU A 33 6.12 -6.81 -9.74
N LYS A 34 5.54 -7.43 -8.72
CA LYS A 34 5.63 -8.88 -8.50
C LYS A 34 4.86 -9.68 -9.55
N ASN A 35 3.68 -9.23 -9.93
CA ASN A 35 2.87 -9.92 -10.92
C ASN A 35 3.44 -9.74 -12.34
N GLY A 36 4.23 -8.70 -12.59
CA GLY A 36 5.02 -8.52 -13.81
C GLY A 36 4.20 -8.44 -15.09
N ILE A 37 2.90 -8.15 -15.00
CA ILE A 37 1.98 -8.23 -16.14
C ILE A 37 2.18 -7.03 -17.08
N ASP A 38 2.29 -5.82 -16.54
CA ASP A 38 2.51 -4.59 -17.32
C ASP A 38 3.40 -3.59 -16.55
N PRO A 39 4.57 -3.22 -17.08
CA PRO A 39 5.41 -2.18 -16.48
C PRO A 39 4.71 -0.82 -16.35
N ARG A 40 3.67 -0.54 -17.15
CA ARG A 40 2.88 0.71 -17.09
C ARG A 40 2.11 0.82 -15.78
N ASP A 41 1.59 -0.29 -15.28
CA ASP A 41 0.86 -0.32 -14.01
C ASP A 41 1.79 -0.07 -12.83
N ALA A 42 3.01 -0.62 -12.86
CA ALA A 42 4.01 -0.33 -11.84
C ALA A 42 4.43 1.15 -11.86
N CYS A 43 4.70 1.72 -13.05
CA CYS A 43 5.00 3.15 -13.19
C CYS A 43 3.85 4.03 -12.65
N ARG A 44 2.60 3.74 -13.02
CA ARG A 44 1.42 4.47 -12.54
C ARG A 44 1.26 4.36 -11.02
N ALA A 45 1.36 3.16 -10.46
CA ALA A 45 1.23 2.95 -9.02
C ALA A 45 2.34 3.64 -8.21
N ALA A 46 3.57 3.67 -8.73
CA ALA A 46 4.66 4.42 -8.12
C ALA A 46 4.41 5.94 -8.12
N GLY A 47 3.84 6.48 -9.22
CA GLY A 47 3.42 7.87 -9.30
C GLY A 47 2.30 8.21 -8.30
N GLU A 48 1.31 7.32 -8.14
CA GLU A 48 0.25 7.44 -7.13
C GLU A 48 0.86 7.50 -5.72
N ALA A 49 1.77 6.59 -5.37
CA ALA A 49 2.42 6.55 -4.05
C ALA A 49 3.24 7.82 -3.77
N LYS A 50 4.03 8.29 -4.75
CA LYS A 50 4.77 9.56 -4.66
C LYS A 50 3.84 10.72 -4.33
N GLN A 51 2.75 10.87 -5.08
CA GLN A 51 1.82 11.98 -4.91
C GLN A 51 1.12 11.94 -3.55
N GLU A 52 0.77 10.76 -3.06
CA GLU A 52 0.14 10.60 -1.75
C GLU A 52 1.11 10.94 -0.60
N TRP A 53 2.39 10.62 -0.71
CA TRP A 53 3.39 11.05 0.27
C TRP A 53 3.61 12.56 0.27
N LEU A 54 3.56 13.20 -0.90
CA LEU A 54 3.57 14.66 -1.01
C LEU A 54 2.34 15.28 -0.32
N ASN A 55 1.15 14.73 -0.57
CA ASN A 55 -0.10 15.20 0.03
C ASN A 55 -0.13 15.03 1.56
N GLN A 56 0.60 14.05 2.10
CA GLN A 56 0.77 13.84 3.54
C GLN A 56 1.87 14.71 4.16
N GLY A 57 2.61 15.49 3.36
CA GLY A 57 3.72 16.30 3.85
C GLY A 57 4.95 15.49 4.30
N ASN A 58 5.04 14.21 3.92
CA ASN A 58 6.17 13.36 4.24
C ASN A 58 7.24 13.49 3.16
N GLU A 59 8.06 14.54 3.26
CA GLU A 59 9.09 14.86 2.26
C GLU A 59 10.11 13.73 2.07
N ARG A 60 10.46 13.01 3.16
CA ARG A 60 11.40 11.89 3.09
C ARG A 60 10.87 10.77 2.18
N GLU A 61 9.63 10.34 2.38
CA GLU A 61 9.05 9.29 1.53
C GLU A 61 8.76 9.81 0.13
N TYR A 62 8.32 11.05 -0.04
CA TYR A 62 8.17 11.67 -1.36
C TYR A 62 9.47 11.59 -2.18
N GLN A 63 10.61 11.99 -1.60
CA GLN A 63 11.91 11.97 -2.27
C GLN A 63 12.34 10.53 -2.62
N ARG A 64 12.11 9.58 -1.72
CA ARG A 64 12.36 8.15 -1.97
C ARG A 64 11.52 7.66 -3.17
N TRP A 65 10.23 7.99 -3.19
CA TRP A 65 9.31 7.55 -4.23
C TRP A 65 9.56 8.20 -5.59
N MET A 66 10.23 9.37 -5.67
CA MET A 66 10.74 9.89 -6.95
C MET A 66 11.74 8.93 -7.62
N ILE A 67 12.63 8.31 -6.83
CA ILE A 67 13.62 7.36 -7.35
C ILE A 67 12.92 6.07 -7.78
N VAL A 68 11.96 5.59 -6.99
CA VAL A 68 11.19 4.38 -7.29
C VAL A 68 10.38 4.55 -8.58
N GLU A 69 9.65 5.67 -8.72
CA GLU A 69 8.91 6.01 -9.93
C GLU A 69 9.82 6.07 -11.15
N TYR A 70 10.96 6.78 -11.05
CA TYR A 70 11.93 6.85 -12.15
C TYR A 70 12.37 5.46 -12.62
N ASN A 71 12.70 4.56 -11.68
CA ASN A 71 13.11 3.19 -11.99
C ASN A 71 11.98 2.32 -12.54
N ALA A 72 10.73 2.54 -12.08
CA ALA A 72 9.57 1.82 -12.58
C ALA A 72 9.24 2.25 -14.02
N CYS A 73 9.24 3.56 -14.27
CA CYS A 73 8.90 4.15 -15.56
C CYS A 73 10.01 4.02 -16.60
N SER A 74 11.27 3.86 -16.20
CA SER A 74 12.38 3.62 -17.15
C SER A 74 12.24 2.29 -17.89
N LYS A 75 11.52 1.31 -17.32
CA LYS A 75 11.19 0.03 -17.95
C LYS A 75 10.21 0.15 -19.13
N LEU A 76 9.65 1.34 -19.37
CA LEU A 76 8.74 1.64 -20.48
C LEU A 76 9.44 2.15 -21.75
N ARG A 77 10.73 2.50 -21.64
CA ARG A 77 11.55 2.96 -22.77
C ARG A 77 12.26 1.78 -23.42
#